data_AF-A0AAV1W6Z8-F1
#
_entry.id   AF-A0AAV1W6Z8-F1
#
_cell.length_a   1.000
_cell.length_b   1.000
_cell.length_c   1.000
_cell.angle_alpha   90.00
_cell.angle_beta   90.00
_cell.angle_gamma   90.00
#
_symmetry.space_group_name_H-M   'P 1'
#
loop_
_entity.id
_entity.type
_entity.pdbx_description
1 polymer ?
#
loop_
_entity_poly.entity_id
_entity_poly.type
_entity_poly.pdbx_seq_one_letter_code
_entity_poly.pdbx_strand_id
1 'polypeptide(L)'
;MDIELKSHSSNRKFDEEEALKWAALERLSTYDRARKGLLHGIAGDLKEIDSKNLGFQEKKELLESLVKHIDQNESYLQKLKRRTDR
;
A
#
# COMPACT_ATOMS: atom_id res chain seq x y z
N MET A 1 -30.46 15.09 -1.43
CA MET A 1 -29.60 14.63 -0.32
C MET A 1 -29.73 13.14 -0.38
N ASP A 2 -28.85 12.49 -1.14
CA ASP A 2 -28.96 11.06 -1.45
C ASP A 2 -27.66 10.42 -0.99
N ILE A 3 -27.56 10.30 0.34
CA ILE A 3 -26.55 9.50 1.01
C ILE A 3 -27.32 8.44 1.78
N GLU A 4 -27.59 7.31 1.14
CA GLU A 4 -27.70 6.03 1.84
C GLU A 4 -27.75 4.89 0.82
N LEU A 5 -27.16 3.75 1.20
CA LEU A 5 -27.00 2.50 0.43
C LEU A 5 -25.70 2.35 -0.39
N LYS A 6 -24.55 2.67 0.20
CA LYS A 6 -23.37 1.78 0.03
C LYS A 6 -23.44 0.70 1.11
N SER A 7 -24.14 -0.37 0.77
CA SER A 7 -24.41 -1.54 1.61
C SER A 7 -23.12 -2.13 2.22
N HIS A 8 -23.10 -2.34 3.53
CA HIS A 8 -21.96 -2.90 4.31
C HIS A 8 -21.48 -4.30 3.86
N SER A 9 -22.22 -4.97 2.96
CA SER A 9 -21.90 -6.31 2.44
C SER A 9 -20.79 -6.28 1.37
N SER A 10 -20.68 -5.21 0.57
CA SER A 10 -19.64 -5.11 -0.47
C SER A 10 -18.27 -4.73 0.10
N ASN A 11 -18.22 -3.94 1.17
CA ASN A 11 -16.95 -3.54 1.81
C ASN A 11 -16.24 -4.74 2.45
N ARG A 12 -16.98 -5.65 3.10
CA ARG A 12 -16.42 -6.84 3.74
C ARG A 12 -15.67 -7.75 2.78
N LYS A 13 -16.18 -7.94 1.55
CA LYS A 13 -15.52 -8.77 0.54
C LYS A 13 -14.20 -8.15 0.06
N PHE A 14 -14.15 -6.82 -0.02
CA PHE A 14 -12.93 -6.10 -0.40
C PHE A 14 -11.87 -6.23 0.69
N ASP A 15 -12.30 -6.09 1.95
CA ASP A 15 -11.44 -6.28 3.12
C ASP A 15 -10.91 -7.72 3.22
N GLU A 16 -11.71 -8.74 2.87
CA GLU A 16 -11.29 -10.15 2.82
C GLU A 16 -10.23 -10.42 1.74
N GLU A 17 -10.41 -9.87 0.53
CA GLU A 17 -9.42 -10.01 -0.55
C GLU A 17 -8.10 -9.31 -0.20
N GLU A 18 -8.19 -8.11 0.38
CA GLU A 18 -7.02 -7.38 0.88
C GLU A 18 -6.32 -8.15 1.99
N ALA A 19 -7.05 -8.71 2.95
CA ALA A 19 -6.48 -9.55 4.00
C ALA A 19 -5.76 -10.78 3.45
N LEU A 20 -6.30 -11.42 2.40
CA LEU A 20 -5.63 -12.54 1.73
C LEU A 20 -4.33 -12.12 1.05
N LYS A 21 -4.29 -10.93 0.41
CA LYS A 21 -3.07 -10.38 -0.19
C LYS A 21 -2.01 -10.06 0.89
N TRP A 22 -2.42 -9.50 2.02
CA TRP A 22 -1.51 -9.27 3.16
C TRP A 22 -0.95 -10.59 3.71
N ALA A 23 -1.81 -11.59 3.93
CA ALA A 23 -1.36 -12.90 4.40
C ALA A 23 -0.38 -13.58 3.42
N ALA A 24 -0.57 -13.40 2.11
CA ALA A 24 0.35 -13.90 1.10
C ALA A 24 1.74 -13.23 1.22
N LEU A 25 1.80 -11.91 1.44
CA LEU A 25 3.06 -11.20 1.68
C LEU A 25 3.77 -11.65 2.96
N GLU A 26 3.02 -11.92 4.03
CA GLU A 26 3.60 -12.37 5.30
C GLU A 26 4.28 -13.73 5.18
N ARG A 27 3.76 -14.60 4.30
CA ARG A 27 4.32 -15.94 4.04
C ARG A 27 5.57 -15.92 3.16
N LEU A 28 5.96 -14.77 2.61
CA LEU A 28 7.17 -14.64 1.80
C LEU A 28 8.45 -14.84 2.64
N SER A 29 9.54 -15.17 1.95
CA SER A 29 10.88 -15.15 2.55
C SER A 29 11.20 -13.76 3.11
N THR A 30 12.10 -13.65 4.08
CA THR A 30 12.50 -12.35 4.66
C THR A 30 12.98 -11.37 3.58
N TYR A 31 13.70 -11.88 2.56
CA TYR A 31 14.18 -11.07 1.45
C TYR A 31 13.03 -10.57 0.58
N ASP A 32 12.13 -11.46 0.16
CA ASP A 32 11.01 -11.08 -0.71
C ASP A 32 10.02 -10.18 0.02
N ARG A 33 9.78 -10.40 1.33
CA ARG A 33 8.92 -9.55 2.15
C ARG A 33 9.47 -8.13 2.30
N ALA A 34 10.80 -7.97 2.36
CA ALA A 34 11.41 -6.64 2.40
C ALA A 34 11.35 -5.91 1.06
N ARG A 35 11.21 -6.66 -0.04
CA ARG A 35 11.26 -6.15 -1.41
C ARG A 35 9.87 -5.88 -2.00
N LYS A 36 8.89 -6.71 -1.66
CA LYS A 36 7.52 -6.66 -2.19
C LYS A 36 6.57 -5.96 -1.25
N GLY A 37 5.56 -5.29 -1.80
CA GLY A 37 4.55 -4.58 -1.03
C GLY A 37 3.22 -4.50 -1.78
N LEU A 38 2.21 -3.90 -1.14
CA LEU A 38 0.91 -3.62 -1.73
C LEU A 38 0.73 -2.11 -1.88
N LEU A 39 0.25 -1.68 -3.04
CA LEU A 39 -0.03 -0.29 -3.37
C LEU A 39 -1.50 -0.14 -3.77
N HIS A 40 -2.17 0.84 -3.19
CA HIS A 40 -3.50 1.26 -3.63
C HIS A 40 -3.36 2.08 -4.92
N GLY A 41 -3.81 1.50 -6.03
CA GLY A 41 -3.87 2.16 -7.32
C GLY A 41 -4.95 3.25 -7.35
N ILE A 42 -4.88 4.11 -8.38
CA ILE A 42 -5.82 5.23 -8.57
C ILE A 42 -7.27 4.74 -8.74
N ALA A 43 -7.47 3.54 -9.29
CA ALA A 43 -8.78 2.92 -9.44
C ALA A 43 -9.33 2.29 -8.14
N GLY A 44 -8.58 2.38 -7.03
CA GLY A 44 -8.93 1.77 -5.75
C GLY A 44 -8.57 0.30 -5.65
N ASP A 45 -7.87 -0.26 -6.64
CA ASP A 45 -7.40 -1.64 -6.63
C ASP A 45 -6.08 -1.79 -5.86
N LEU A 46 -5.96 -2.89 -5.12
CA LEU A 46 -4.74 -3.22 -4.38
C LEU A 46 -3.81 -4.07 -5.26
N LYS A 47 -2.66 -3.51 -5.65
CA LYS A 47 -1.67 -4.13 -6.53
C LYS A 47 -0.42 -4.54 -5.76
N GLU A 48 0.10 -5.73 -6.04
CA GLU A 48 1.42 -6.13 -5.58
C GLU A 48 2.49 -5.38 -6.39
N ILE A 49 3.45 -4.77 -5.69
CA ILE A 49 4.57 -4.04 -6.27
C ILE A 49 5.89 -4.67 -5.81
N ASP A 50 6.93 -4.55 -6.64
CA ASP A 50 8.28 -5.01 -6.37
C ASP A 50 9.25 -3.83 -6.42
N SER A 51 9.82 -3.45 -5.27
CA SER A 51 10.73 -2.30 -5.13
C SER A 51 11.91 -2.29 -6.10
N LYS A 52 12.37 -3.46 -6.59
CA LYS A 52 13.46 -3.55 -7.58
C LYS A 52 12.97 -3.30 -9.02
N ASN A 53 11.70 -3.55 -9.29
CA ASN A 53 11.09 -3.53 -10.62
C ASN A 53 9.89 -2.57 -10.69
N LEU A 54 9.94 -1.44 -9.97
CA LEU A 54 8.88 -0.44 -10.04
C LEU A 54 8.92 0.34 -11.37
N GLY A 55 7.81 0.29 -12.12
CA GLY A 55 7.57 1.11 -13.30
C GLY A 55 7.38 2.59 -12.96
N PHE A 56 7.41 3.47 -13.98
CA PHE A 56 7.25 4.91 -13.76
C PHE A 56 5.90 5.28 -13.13
N GLN A 57 4.81 4.66 -13.60
CA GLN A 57 3.47 4.92 -13.09
C GLN A 57 3.33 4.49 -11.63
N GLU A 58 3.84 3.31 -11.26
CA GLU A 58 3.81 2.81 -9.89
C GLU A 58 4.63 3.70 -8.94
N LYS A 59 5.77 4.23 -9.41
CA LYS A 59 6.58 5.19 -8.64
C LYS A 59 5.81 6.47 -8.35
N LYS A 60 5.11 6.97 -9.37
CA LYS A 60 4.28 8.17 -9.25
C LYS A 60 3.14 7.93 -8.25
N GLU A 61 2.40 6.84 -8.39
CA GLU A 61 1.30 6.48 -7.49
C GLU A 61 1.77 6.28 -6.04
N LEU A 62 2.93 5.65 -5.84
CA LEU A 62 3.52 5.50 -4.51
C LEU A 62 3.87 6.85 -3.88
N LEU A 63 4.48 7.76 -4.64
CA LEU A 63 4.81 9.11 -4.16
C LEU A 63 3.55 9.92 -3.84
N GLU A 64 2.54 9.87 -4.70
CA GLU A 64 1.25 10.54 -4.47
C GLU A 64 0.57 10.02 -3.21
N SER A 65 0.59 8.70 -2.99
CA SER A 65 0.07 8.07 -1.75
C SER A 65 0.81 8.54 -0.50
N LEU A 66 2.15 8.62 -0.56
CA LEU A 66 2.96 9.09 0.56
C LEU A 66 2.65 10.56 0.91
N VAL A 67 2.52 11.42 -0.10
CA VAL A 67 2.21 12.84 0.06
C VAL A 67 0.78 13.05 0.56
N LYS A 68 -0.18 12.26 0.07
CA LYS A 68 -1.59 12.34 0.51
C LYS A 68 -1.75 12.15 2.01
N HIS A 69 -0.88 11.33 2.63
CA HIS A 69 -0.90 11.01 4.05
C HIS A 69 0.33 11.56 4.78
N ILE A 70 0.84 12.72 4.36
CA ILE A 70 2.14 13.26 4.82
C ILE A 70 2.23 13.41 6.34
N ASP A 71 1.18 13.91 7.00
CA ASP A 71 1.17 14.12 8.45
C ASP A 71 1.32 12.81 9.24
N GLN A 72 0.77 11.71 8.71
CA GLN A 72 0.89 10.37 9.29
C GLN A 72 2.24 9.73 8.95
N ASN A 73 2.75 9.99 7.73
CA ASN A 73 3.94 9.36 7.18
C ASN A 73 5.25 10.06 7.58
N GLU A 74 5.21 11.33 7.99
CA GLU A 74 6.40 12.14 8.24
C GLU A 74 7.36 11.46 9.23
N SER A 75 6.84 11.05 10.39
CA SER A 75 7.66 10.43 11.44
C SER A 75 8.30 9.11 10.98
N TYR A 76 7.63 8.35 10.12
CA TYR A 76 8.14 7.13 9.53
C TYR A 76 9.26 7.42 8.53
N LEU A 77 9.04 8.37 7.62
CA LEU A 77 10.04 8.76 6.61
C LEU A 77 11.30 9.36 7.25
N GLN A 78 11.15 10.14 8.33
CA GLN A 78 12.28 10.64 9.10
C GLN A 78 13.10 9.49 9.73
N LYS A 79 12.44 8.48 10.31
CA LYS A 79 13.11 7.29 10.86
C LYS A 79 13.80 6.47 9.77
N LEU A 80 13.15 6.31 8.61
CA LEU A 80 13.70 5.60 7.46
C LEU A 80 14.96 6.29 6.95
N LYS A 81 14.92 7.61 6.75
CA LYS A 81 16.08 8.42 6.33
C LYS A 81 17.27 8.23 7.28
N ARG A 82 17.05 8.33 8.60
CA ARG A 82 18.10 8.13 9.62
C ARG A 82 18.74 6.74 9.58
N ARG A 83 18.05 5.71 9.09
CA ARG A 83 18.59 4.34 8.94
C ARG A 83 19.40 4.17 7.67
N THR A 84 19.02 4.86 6.60
CA THR A 84 19.72 4.81 5.30
C THR A 84 20.98 5.67 5.27
N ASP A 85 20.99 6.79 6.01
CA ASP A 85 22.15 7.69 6.10
C ASP A 85 23.29 7.16 7.01
N ARG A 86 23.10 6.01 7.67
CA ARG A 86 24.10 5.32 8.51
C ARG A 86 24.83 4.26 7.71
#